data_AF-A0A1F8MPS6-F1
#
_entry.id   AF-A0A1F8MPS6-F1
#
_cell.length_a   1.000
_cell.length_b   1.000
_cell.length_c   1.000
_cell.angle_alpha   90.00
_cell.angle_beta   90.00
_cell.angle_gamma   90.00
#
_symmetry.space_group_name_H-M   'P 1'
#
loop_
_entity.id
_entity.type
_entity.pdbx_description
1 polymer ?
#
loop_
_entity_poly.entity_id
_entity_poly.type
_entity_poly.pdbx_seq_one_letter_code
_entity_poly.pdbx_strand_id
1 'polypeptide(L)'
;MTDTLNVINKAIEEHHNIRENLKQTGDSMTDIEALFTLNQASAMWGQSSIQDLKEKQEQLLKAVSALEQGLKLHFGFEEKELPPLLGEVLMKTLIQEHSEIAGMIESAKASLSETVPEGLSQPELLTRKAKIQEIIHYIVHGVEEHAKHEEVILTMIKKAMEGSGTNSH
;
A
#
# COMPACT_ATOMS: atom_id res chain seq x y z
N MET A 1 1.11 23.34 21.29
CA MET A 1 2.45 23.04 20.71
C MET A 1 2.83 21.59 20.94
N THR A 2 2.80 21.08 22.18
CA THR A 2 3.09 19.66 22.48
C THR A 2 2.14 18.71 21.76
N ASP A 3 0.83 19.00 21.76
CA ASP A 3 -0.16 18.14 21.08
C ASP A 3 0.04 18.08 19.56
N THR A 4 0.40 19.20 18.93
CA THR A 4 0.69 19.25 17.49
C THR A 4 1.93 18.45 17.11
N LEU A 5 3.01 18.55 17.90
CA LEU A 5 4.22 17.76 17.68
C LEU A 5 3.94 16.27 17.90
N ASN A 6 3.07 15.91 18.85
CA ASN A 6 2.63 14.54 19.05
C ASN A 6 1.85 14.01 17.84
N VAL A 7 0.94 14.80 17.25
CA VAL A 7 0.23 14.44 16.02
C VAL A 7 1.20 14.17 14.86
N ILE A 8 2.17 15.07 14.65
CA ILE A 8 3.19 14.92 13.60
C ILE A 8 4.02 13.65 13.81
N ASN A 9 4.53 13.44 15.03
CA ASN A 9 5.34 12.26 15.31
C ASN A 9 4.53 10.96 15.15
N LYS A 10 3.24 10.98 15.51
CA LYS A 10 2.35 9.83 15.34
C LYS A 10 2.11 9.50 13.86
N ALA A 11 1.87 10.50 13.00
CA ALA A 11 1.72 10.27 11.56
C ALA A 11 2.97 9.59 10.97
N ILE A 12 4.16 10.12 11.30
CA ILE A 12 5.44 9.56 10.84
C ILE A 12 5.66 8.12 11.37
N GLU A 13 5.28 7.84 12.61
CA GLU A 13 5.32 6.47 13.16
C GLU A 13 4.38 5.52 12.43
N GLU A 14 3.16 5.96 12.09
CA GLU A 14 2.20 5.17 11.31
C GLU A 14 2.74 4.82 9.91
N HIS A 15 3.50 5.71 9.26
CA HIS A 15 4.14 5.40 7.98
C HIS A 15 5.10 4.23 8.09
N HIS A 16 5.85 4.11 9.19
CA HIS A 16 6.75 2.97 9.40
C HIS A 16 5.98 1.65 9.50
N ASN A 17 4.84 1.65 10.19
CA ASN A 17 3.98 0.46 10.30
C ASN A 17 3.35 0.09 8.95
N ILE A 18 2.92 1.09 8.16
CA ILE A 18 2.37 0.87 6.82
C ILE A 18 3.41 0.27 5.88
N ARG A 19 4.66 0.74 5.94
CA ARG A 19 5.76 0.19 5.13
C ARG A 19 6.00 -1.29 5.38
N GLU A 20 5.75 -1.79 6.60
CA GLU A 20 5.82 -3.23 6.89
C GLU A 20 4.72 -4.02 6.14
N ASN A 21 3.47 -3.55 6.19
CA ASN A 21 2.36 -4.16 5.45
C ASN A 21 2.57 -4.09 3.92
N LEU A 22 3.16 -2.98 3.46
CA LEU A 22 3.51 -2.79 2.06
C LEU A 22 4.54 -3.81 1.59
N LYS A 23 5.58 -4.02 2.40
CA LYS A 23 6.61 -5.04 2.16
C LYS A 23 5.99 -6.43 2.10
N GLN A 24 5.14 -6.80 3.05
CA GLN A 24 4.46 -8.11 3.05
C GLN A 24 3.63 -8.33 1.77
N THR A 25 3.00 -7.27 1.26
CA THR A 25 2.24 -7.31 0.00
C THR A 25 3.17 -7.55 -1.20
N GLY A 26 4.30 -6.85 -1.28
CA GLY A 26 5.31 -7.04 -2.32
C GLY A 26 5.98 -8.42 -2.28
N ASP A 27 6.33 -8.90 -1.07
CA ASP A 27 6.91 -10.23 -0.86
C ASP A 27 5.91 -11.33 -1.29
N SER A 28 4.62 -11.18 -0.97
CA SER A 28 3.57 -12.12 -1.40
C SER A 28 3.39 -12.17 -2.92
N MET A 29 3.56 -11.04 -3.61
CA MET A 29 3.55 -11.01 -5.07
C MET A 29 4.79 -11.70 -5.65
N THR A 30 5.96 -11.48 -5.05
CA THR A 30 7.22 -12.13 -5.44
C THR A 30 7.14 -13.65 -5.32
N ASP A 31 6.46 -14.17 -4.29
CA ASP A 31 6.22 -15.61 -4.13
C ASP A 31 5.39 -16.21 -5.30
N ILE A 32 4.38 -15.48 -5.78
CA ILE A 32 3.61 -15.90 -6.96
C ILE A 32 4.53 -15.93 -8.19
N GLU A 33 5.39 -14.92 -8.38
CA GLU A 33 6.32 -14.88 -9.50
C GLU A 33 7.32 -16.04 -9.48
N ALA A 34 7.85 -16.36 -8.29
CA ALA A 34 8.74 -17.50 -8.09
C ALA A 34 8.04 -18.81 -8.47
N LEU A 35 6.78 -19.00 -8.07
CA LEU A 35 5.98 -20.18 -8.42
C LEU A 35 5.81 -20.33 -9.93
N PHE A 36 5.49 -19.25 -10.65
CA PHE A 36 5.39 -19.28 -12.11
C PHE A 36 6.73 -19.63 -12.78
N THR A 37 7.82 -19.04 -12.29
CA THR A 37 9.17 -19.28 -12.81
C THR A 37 9.58 -20.74 -12.64
N LEU A 38 9.32 -21.33 -11.46
CA LEU A 38 9.60 -22.73 -11.17
C LEU A 38 8.80 -23.68 -12.07
N ASN A 39 7.50 -23.44 -12.24
CA ASN A 39 6.64 -24.28 -13.08
C ASN A 39 6.98 -24.18 -14.57
N GLN A 40 7.46 -23.03 -15.03
CA GLN A 40 7.94 -22.87 -16.41
C GLN A 40 9.24 -23.65 -16.64
N ALA A 41 10.17 -23.60 -15.68
CA ALA A 41 11.45 -24.31 -15.77
C ALA A 41 11.29 -25.85 -15.72
N SER A 42 10.31 -26.35 -14.98
CA SER A 42 10.07 -27.78 -14.80
C SER A 42 9.11 -28.40 -15.82
N ALA A 43 8.41 -27.59 -16.62
CA ALA A 43 7.27 -28.01 -17.45
C ALA A 43 6.16 -28.76 -16.66
N MET A 44 6.12 -28.61 -15.34
CA MET A 44 5.19 -29.31 -14.44
C MET A 44 3.93 -28.50 -14.15
N TRP A 45 3.23 -28.01 -15.18
CA TRP A 45 1.90 -27.45 -14.96
C TRP A 45 0.90 -28.58 -14.69
N GLY A 46 0.75 -28.92 -13.42
CA GLY A 46 -0.15 -29.96 -12.93
C GLY A 46 -1.09 -29.47 -11.83
N GLN A 47 -1.91 -30.38 -11.31
CA GLN A 47 -2.91 -30.06 -10.28
C GLN A 47 -2.29 -29.52 -8.98
N SER A 48 -1.09 -29.96 -8.62
CA SER A 48 -0.34 -29.43 -7.46
C SER A 48 0.00 -27.96 -7.65
N SER A 49 0.44 -27.56 -8.84
CA SER A 49 0.81 -26.16 -9.15
C SER A 49 -0.39 -25.22 -9.09
N ILE A 50 -1.57 -25.72 -9.43
CA ILE A 50 -2.84 -24.97 -9.31
C ILE A 50 -3.22 -24.77 -7.84
N GLN A 51 -3.05 -25.80 -7.01
CA GLN A 51 -3.29 -25.70 -5.57
C GLN A 51 -2.31 -24.73 -4.90
N ASP A 52 -1.01 -24.82 -5.21
CA ASP A 52 0.01 -23.90 -4.71
C ASP A 52 -0.30 -22.45 -5.13
N LEU A 53 -0.76 -22.25 -6.37
CA LEU A 53 -1.12 -20.92 -6.87
C LEU A 53 -2.32 -20.33 -6.10
N LYS A 54 -3.34 -21.14 -5.81
CA LYS A 54 -4.47 -20.72 -4.97
C LYS A 54 -4.03 -20.28 -3.58
N GLU A 55 -3.16 -21.07 -2.94
CA GLU A 55 -2.65 -20.75 -1.61
C GLU A 55 -1.88 -19.42 -1.62
N LYS A 56 -1.04 -19.20 -2.63
CA LYS A 56 -0.32 -17.92 -2.81
C LYS A 56 -1.24 -16.74 -3.12
N GLN A 57 -2.27 -16.96 -3.92
CA GLN A 57 -3.30 -15.97 -4.20
C GLN A 57 -4.09 -15.58 -2.94
N GLU A 58 -4.46 -16.53 -2.10
CA GLU A 58 -5.11 -16.27 -0.81
C GLU A 58 -4.18 -15.52 0.15
N GLN A 59 -2.89 -15.84 0.17
CA GLN A 59 -1.88 -15.12 0.95
C GLN A 59 -1.78 -13.66 0.50
N LEU A 60 -1.68 -13.41 -0.80
CA LEU A 60 -1.66 -12.05 -1.35
C LEU A 60 -2.94 -11.29 -1.05
N LEU A 61 -4.12 -11.93 -1.16
CA LEU A 61 -5.40 -11.30 -0.81
C LEU A 61 -5.44 -10.89 0.67
N LYS A 62 -4.92 -11.73 1.58
CA LYS A 62 -4.81 -11.40 3.00
C LYS A 62 -3.86 -10.23 3.24
N ALA A 63 -2.70 -10.23 2.58
CA ALA A 63 -1.72 -9.12 2.69
C ALA A 63 -2.32 -7.79 2.20
N VAL A 64 -2.95 -7.77 1.03
CA VAL A 64 -3.64 -6.58 0.49
C VAL A 64 -4.76 -6.12 1.41
N SER A 65 -5.52 -7.04 2.00
CA SER A 65 -6.60 -6.69 2.96
C SER A 65 -6.07 -6.12 4.27
N ALA A 66 -4.91 -6.59 4.74
CA ALA A 66 -4.24 -6.04 5.92
C ALA A 66 -3.70 -4.62 5.65
N LEU A 67 -3.09 -4.43 4.46
CA LEU A 67 -2.65 -3.11 4.00
C LEU A 67 -3.83 -2.12 3.92
N GLU A 68 -4.95 -2.54 3.33
CA GLU A 68 -6.17 -1.72 3.25
C GLU A 68 -6.65 -1.25 4.63
N GLN A 69 -6.69 -2.16 5.61
CA GLN A 69 -7.12 -1.83 6.97
C GLN A 69 -6.16 -0.85 7.64
N GLY A 70 -4.84 -1.05 7.48
CA GLY A 70 -3.83 -0.13 7.99
C GLY A 70 -3.98 1.27 7.39
N LEU A 71 -4.11 1.36 6.08
CA LEU A 71 -4.28 2.64 5.37
C LEU A 71 -5.58 3.33 5.75
N LYS A 72 -6.71 2.61 5.87
CA LYS A 72 -7.98 3.21 6.31
C LYS A 72 -7.89 3.85 7.69
N LEU A 73 -7.18 3.21 8.62
CA LEU A 73 -6.98 3.77 9.96
C LEU A 73 -6.10 5.02 9.92
N HIS A 74 -5.03 4.97 9.12
CA HIS A 74 -4.09 6.07 8.95
C HIS A 74 -4.71 7.28 8.26
N PHE A 75 -5.30 7.10 7.08
CA PHE A 75 -6.02 8.16 6.36
C PHE A 75 -7.12 8.78 7.23
N GLY A 76 -7.87 7.96 7.98
CA GLY A 76 -8.88 8.45 8.90
C GLY A 76 -8.33 9.27 10.07
N PHE A 77 -7.11 8.96 10.53
CA PHE A 77 -6.40 9.78 11.51
C PHE A 77 -5.95 11.11 10.89
N GLU A 78 -5.39 11.10 9.69
CA GLU A 78 -4.87 12.28 9.03
C GLU A 78 -5.96 13.27 8.64
N GLU A 79 -7.03 12.78 8.03
CA GLU A 79 -8.20 13.57 7.65
C GLU A 79 -8.87 14.23 8.87
N LYS A 80 -8.67 13.66 10.06
CA LYS A 80 -9.18 14.18 11.32
C LYS A 80 -8.24 15.19 11.97
N GLU A 81 -6.93 14.91 11.99
CA GLU A 81 -5.96 15.62 12.84
C GLU A 81 -5.07 16.62 12.07
N LEU A 82 -4.84 16.41 10.78
CA LEU A 82 -3.99 17.29 9.95
C LEU A 82 -4.67 18.55 9.38
N PRO A 83 -6.01 18.69 9.25
CA PRO A 83 -6.60 19.91 8.69
C PRO A 83 -6.16 21.22 9.34
N PRO A 84 -6.03 21.33 10.69
CA PRO A 84 -5.54 22.54 11.33
C PRO A 84 -4.08 22.91 11.00
N LEU A 85 -3.29 21.94 10.51
CA LEU A 85 -1.86 22.10 10.21
C LEU A 85 -1.62 22.38 8.73
N LEU A 86 -2.37 21.70 7.87
CA LEU A 86 -2.16 21.71 6.43
C LEU A 86 -3.08 22.69 5.70
N GLY A 87 -4.22 23.02 6.31
CA GLY A 87 -5.26 23.82 5.67
C GLY A 87 -5.94 23.10 4.50
N GLU A 88 -6.95 23.74 3.94
CA GLU A 88 -7.86 23.10 2.98
C GLU A 88 -7.18 22.65 1.68
N VAL A 89 -6.22 23.44 1.16
CA VAL A 89 -5.62 23.18 -0.15
C VAL A 89 -4.78 21.89 -0.12
N LEU A 90 -3.91 21.74 0.87
CA LEU A 90 -3.07 20.55 1.01
C LEU A 90 -3.92 19.33 1.39
N MET A 91 -4.90 19.49 2.27
CA MET A 91 -5.80 18.39 2.63
C MET A 91 -6.56 17.84 1.41
N LYS A 92 -7.01 18.70 0.48
CA LYS A 92 -7.67 18.23 -0.75
C LYS A 92 -6.78 17.33 -1.60
N THR A 93 -5.49 17.65 -1.69
CA THR A 93 -4.52 16.81 -2.40
C THR A 93 -4.33 15.47 -1.70
N LEU A 94 -4.16 15.44 -0.38
CA LEU A 94 -4.00 14.19 0.37
C LEU A 94 -5.23 13.29 0.26
N ILE A 95 -6.43 13.85 0.42
CA ILE A 95 -7.70 13.11 0.28
C ILE A 95 -7.83 12.50 -1.13
N GLN A 96 -7.34 13.22 -2.16
CA GLN A 96 -7.32 12.68 -3.51
C GLN A 96 -6.36 11.48 -3.62
N GLU A 97 -5.14 11.59 -3.09
CA GLU A 97 -4.17 10.49 -3.04
C GLU A 97 -4.75 9.28 -2.28
N HIS A 98 -5.40 9.49 -1.13
CA HIS A 98 -6.08 8.43 -0.37
C HIS A 98 -7.12 7.68 -1.22
N SER A 99 -7.95 8.44 -1.95
CA SER A 99 -8.98 7.86 -2.81
C SER A 99 -8.39 7.07 -3.98
N GLU A 100 -7.30 7.55 -4.57
CA GLU A 100 -6.60 6.87 -5.66
C GLU A 100 -5.99 5.54 -5.17
N ILE A 101 -5.30 5.57 -4.03
CA ILE A 101 -4.73 4.37 -3.38
C ILE A 101 -5.83 3.36 -3.03
N ALA A 102 -6.93 3.82 -2.42
CA ALA A 102 -8.05 2.96 -2.08
C ALA A 102 -8.67 2.30 -3.33
N GLY A 103 -8.82 3.06 -4.43
CA GLY A 103 -9.29 2.53 -5.71
C GLY A 103 -8.37 1.45 -6.29
N MET A 104 -7.05 1.63 -6.20
CA MET A 104 -6.09 0.62 -6.64
C MET A 104 -6.18 -0.67 -5.82
N ILE A 105 -6.30 -0.56 -4.50
CA ILE A 105 -6.46 -1.70 -3.59
C ILE A 105 -7.73 -2.50 -3.88
N GLU A 106 -8.86 -1.83 -4.08
CA GLU A 106 -10.11 -2.50 -4.45
C GLU A 106 -9.98 -3.20 -5.81
N SER A 107 -9.31 -2.58 -6.77
CA SER A 107 -9.02 -3.20 -8.08
C SER A 107 -8.13 -4.45 -7.95
N ALA A 108 -7.13 -4.43 -7.05
CA ALA A 108 -6.30 -5.59 -6.76
C ALA A 108 -7.12 -6.73 -6.15
N LYS A 109 -7.94 -6.44 -5.14
CA LYS A 109 -8.80 -7.43 -4.47
C LYS A 109 -9.82 -8.04 -5.42
N ALA A 110 -10.43 -7.22 -6.29
CA ALA A 110 -11.34 -7.71 -7.32
C ALA A 110 -10.60 -8.62 -8.31
N SER A 111 -9.45 -8.19 -8.83
CA SER A 111 -8.64 -9.00 -9.76
C SER A 111 -8.16 -10.32 -9.16
N LEU A 112 -7.80 -10.31 -7.86
CA LEU A 112 -7.47 -11.50 -7.09
C LEU A 112 -8.69 -12.39 -6.87
N SER A 113 -9.86 -11.85 -6.58
CA SER A 113 -11.05 -12.67 -6.30
C SER A 113 -11.68 -13.27 -7.57
N GLU A 114 -11.57 -12.57 -8.71
CA GLU A 114 -12.09 -13.03 -10.01
C GLU A 114 -11.20 -14.08 -10.69
N THR A 115 -9.93 -14.18 -10.29
CA THR A 115 -9.01 -15.15 -10.89
C THR A 115 -9.28 -16.53 -10.28
N VAL A 116 -9.85 -17.45 -11.07
CA VAL A 116 -10.10 -18.85 -10.65
C VAL A 116 -9.14 -19.77 -11.39
N PRO A 117 -8.04 -20.22 -10.75
CA PRO A 117 -6.97 -20.91 -11.44
C PRO A 117 -7.36 -22.18 -12.21
N GLU A 118 -8.31 -22.98 -11.70
CA GLU A 118 -8.73 -24.26 -12.33
C GLU A 118 -9.38 -24.11 -13.70
N GLY A 119 -9.95 -22.93 -13.99
CA GLY A 119 -10.67 -22.68 -15.24
C GLY A 119 -9.82 -22.04 -16.33
N LEU A 120 -8.55 -21.74 -16.04
CA LEU A 120 -7.71 -20.91 -16.91
C LEU A 120 -6.59 -21.73 -17.55
N SER A 121 -6.35 -21.45 -18.83
CA SER A 121 -5.15 -21.91 -19.52
C SER A 121 -3.90 -21.20 -18.98
N GLN A 122 -2.73 -21.80 -19.21
CA GLN A 122 -1.46 -21.19 -18.80
C GLN A 122 -1.23 -19.76 -19.35
N PRO A 123 -1.54 -19.44 -20.63
CA PRO A 123 -1.46 -18.06 -21.11
C PRO A 123 -2.41 -17.09 -20.40
N GLU A 124 -3.62 -17.53 -20.05
CA GLU A 124 -4.58 -16.72 -19.31
C GLU A 124 -4.10 -16.47 -17.88
N LEU A 125 -3.55 -17.49 -17.21
CA LEU A 125 -2.93 -17.37 -15.89
C LEU A 125 -1.78 -16.37 -15.89
N LEU A 126 -0.90 -16.42 -16.90
CA LEU A 126 0.20 -15.46 -17.05
C LEU A 126 -0.30 -14.03 -17.26
N THR A 127 -1.37 -13.87 -18.07
CA THR A 127 -1.98 -12.56 -18.31
C THR A 127 -2.59 -11.99 -17.02
N ARG A 128 -3.30 -12.81 -16.25
CA ARG A 128 -3.87 -12.42 -14.96
C ARG A 128 -2.77 -12.08 -13.95
N LYS A 129 -1.71 -12.89 -13.89
CA LYS A 129 -0.52 -12.64 -13.06
C LYS A 129 0.09 -11.28 -13.35
N ALA A 130 0.32 -10.97 -14.63
CA ALA A 130 0.91 -9.70 -15.05
C ALA A 130 0.03 -8.49 -14.66
N LYS A 131 -1.28 -8.61 -14.83
CA LYS A 131 -2.23 -7.56 -14.41
C LYS A 131 -2.19 -7.34 -12.89
N ILE A 132 -2.20 -8.42 -12.10
CA ILE A 132 -2.13 -8.33 -10.63
C ILE A 132 -0.79 -7.70 -10.21
N GLN A 133 0.31 -8.15 -10.80
CA GLN A 133 1.65 -7.64 -10.55
C GLN A 133 1.73 -6.12 -10.79
N GLU A 134 1.20 -5.66 -11.92
CA GLU A 134 1.16 -4.24 -12.27
C GLU A 134 0.36 -3.43 -11.24
N ILE A 135 -0.83 -3.91 -10.84
CA ILE A 135 -1.65 -3.22 -9.83
C ILE A 135 -0.92 -3.15 -8.48
N ILE A 136 -0.34 -4.27 -8.03
CA ILE A 136 0.42 -4.30 -6.77
C ILE A 136 1.60 -3.33 -6.82
N HIS A 137 2.32 -3.27 -7.94
CA HIS A 137 3.41 -2.32 -8.12
C HIS A 137 2.94 -0.86 -8.02
N TYR A 138 1.79 -0.51 -8.64
CA TYR A 138 1.23 0.83 -8.51
C TYR A 138 0.76 1.14 -7.08
N ILE A 139 0.21 0.17 -6.34
CA ILE A 139 -0.13 0.36 -4.92
C ILE A 139 1.12 0.65 -4.10
N VAL A 140 2.17 -0.15 -4.26
CA VAL A 140 3.45 0.04 -3.55
C VAL A 140 4.00 1.43 -3.82
N HIS A 141 4.11 1.80 -5.09
CA HIS A 141 4.62 3.10 -5.47
C HIS A 141 3.76 4.27 -4.97
N GLY A 142 2.43 4.15 -5.10
CA GLY A 142 1.50 5.20 -4.66
C GLY A 142 1.55 5.46 -3.16
N VAL A 143 1.60 4.40 -2.35
CA VAL A 143 1.74 4.52 -0.89
C VAL A 143 3.09 5.12 -0.49
N GLU A 144 4.18 4.73 -1.17
CA GLU A 144 5.51 5.27 -0.88
C GLU A 144 5.63 6.76 -1.22
N GLU A 145 5.12 7.19 -2.38
CA GLU A 145 5.16 8.61 -2.77
C GLU A 145 4.25 9.46 -1.88
N HIS A 146 3.06 8.98 -1.53
CA HIS A 146 2.17 9.64 -0.57
C HIS A 146 2.85 9.87 0.79
N ALA A 147 3.39 8.80 1.40
CA ALA A 147 4.08 8.91 2.69
C ALA A 147 5.28 9.87 2.64
N LYS A 148 5.98 9.92 1.50
CA LYS A 148 7.11 10.84 1.26
C LYS A 148 6.66 12.30 1.11
N HIS A 149 5.56 12.56 0.40
CA HIS A 149 4.98 13.90 0.32
C HIS A 149 4.62 14.43 1.71
N GLU A 150 3.94 13.61 2.51
CA GLU A 150 3.53 13.97 3.86
C GLU A 150 4.71 14.15 4.80
N GLU A 151 5.68 13.24 4.81
CA GLU A 151 6.89 13.36 5.64
C GLU A 151 7.64 14.67 5.38
N VAL A 152 7.73 15.09 4.11
CA VAL A 152 8.35 16.37 3.74
C VAL A 152 7.56 17.54 4.37
N ILE A 153 6.24 17.56 4.18
CA ILE A 153 5.39 18.65 4.67
C ILE A 153 5.40 18.70 6.21
N LEU A 154 5.19 17.56 6.87
CA LEU A 154 5.17 17.45 8.32
C LEU A 154 6.53 17.80 8.94
N THR A 155 7.63 17.42 8.30
CA THR A 155 8.98 17.81 8.74
C THR A 155 9.20 19.32 8.62
N MET A 156 8.70 19.96 7.55
CA MET A 156 8.79 21.41 7.40
C MET A 156 8.00 22.13 8.50
N ILE A 157 6.79 21.66 8.80
CA ILE A 157 5.95 22.22 9.88
C ILE A 157 6.63 22.05 11.22
N LYS A 158 7.15 20.84 11.52
CA LYS A 158 7.89 20.56 12.75
C LYS A 158 9.07 21.52 12.93
N LYS A 159 9.90 21.71 11.90
CA LYS A 159 11.03 22.65 11.92
C LYS A 159 10.59 24.09 12.14
N ALA A 160 9.50 24.52 11.50
CA ALA A 160 8.97 25.86 11.69
C ALA A 160 8.51 26.08 13.14
N MET A 161 7.84 25.10 13.74
CA MET A 161 7.39 25.15 15.13
C MET A 161 8.55 25.16 16.13
N GLU A 162 9.57 24.33 15.92
CA GLU A 162 10.77 24.26 16.76
C GLU A 162 11.64 25.52 16.62
N GLY A 163 11.79 26.06 15.41
CA GLY A 163 12.55 27.29 15.13
C GLY A 163 11.87 28.56 15.64
N SER A 164 10.54 28.59 15.68
CA SER A 164 9.76 29.72 16.21
C SER A 164 9.91 29.94 17.72
N GLY A 165 10.54 29.01 18.44
CA GLY A 165 10.81 29.12 19.88
C GLY A 165 12.07 29.92 20.25
N THR A 166 12.87 30.39 19.29
CA THR A 166 14.20 30.99 19.57
C THR A 166 14.36 32.48 19.24
N ASN A 167 13.35 33.15 18.69
CA ASN A 167 13.42 34.58 18.34
C ASN A 167 12.35 35.43 19.03
N SER A 168 12.36 35.42 20.37
CA SER A 168 11.70 36.46 21.19
C SER A 168 12.79 37.28 21.90
N HIS A 169 13.38 38.24 21.17
CA HIS A 169 14.17 39.33 21.73
C HIS A 169 13.63 40.66 21.22
#